data_AF-A0A6I9Q173-F1
#
_entry.id   AF-A0A6I9Q173-F1
#
_cell.length_a   1.000
_cell.length_b   1.000
_cell.length_c   1.000
_cell.angle_alpha   90.00
_cell.angle_beta   90.00
_cell.angle_gamma   90.00
#
_symmetry.space_group_name_H-M   'P 1'
#
loop_
_entity.id
_entity.type
_entity.pdbx_description
1 polymer ?
#
loop_
_entity_poly.entity_id
_entity_poly.type
_entity_poly.pdbx_seq_one_letter_code
_entity_poly.pdbx_strand_id
1 'polypeptide(L)'
;MANPVLLQKKSGKYLWFALLGLGLQPDKLNLTAKRINLGPNMFDKPNKDAFYIVTHFLLERLSPTRFNEAYRHCWPVLCHKADAEFRKVTCAWLREIMVRNCKLSLE
;
A
#
# COMPACT_ATOMS: atom_id res chain seq x y z
N MET A 1 -10.67 -15.85 -22.64
CA MET A 1 -10.73 -15.51 -21.21
C MET A 1 -9.33 -15.20 -20.73
N ALA A 2 -9.04 -13.97 -20.30
CA ALA A 2 -7.70 -13.58 -19.86
C ALA A 2 -7.38 -14.18 -18.48
N ASN A 3 -6.21 -14.79 -18.31
CA ASN A 3 -5.81 -15.39 -17.05
C ASN A 3 -5.59 -14.28 -15.98
N PRO A 4 -6.31 -14.28 -14.85
CA PRO A 4 -6.20 -13.25 -13.81
C PRO A 4 -4.78 -13.10 -13.25
N VAL A 5 -3.99 -14.18 -13.24
CA VAL A 5 -2.58 -14.17 -12.81
C VAL A 5 -1.69 -13.39 -13.77
N LEU A 6 -1.95 -13.46 -15.08
CA LEU A 6 -1.22 -12.70 -16.09
C LEU A 6 -1.58 -11.21 -16.06
N LEU A 7 -2.84 -10.88 -15.72
CA LEU A 7 -3.28 -9.50 -15.51
C LEU A 7 -2.57 -8.87 -14.30
N GLN A 8 -2.48 -9.61 -13.18
CA GLN A 8 -1.75 -9.13 -12.00
C GLN A 8 -0.26 -8.89 -12.29
N LYS A 9 0.40 -9.76 -13.07
CA LYS A 9 1.83 -9.65 -13.37
C LYS A 9 2.18 -8.44 -14.25
N LYS A 10 1.32 -8.07 -15.21
CA LYS A 10 1.49 -6.83 -15.98
C LYS A 10 1.24 -5.60 -15.10
N SER A 11 0.21 -5.63 -14.27
CA SER A 11 -0.15 -4.53 -13.38
C SER A 11 0.91 -4.23 -12.32
N GLY A 12 1.61 -5.24 -11.78
CA GLY A 12 2.64 -5.04 -10.76
C GLY A 12 3.79 -4.11 -11.19
N LYS A 13 4.25 -4.22 -12.45
CA LYS A 13 5.30 -3.34 -12.99
C LYS A 13 4.81 -1.89 -13.13
N TYR A 14 3.60 -1.70 -13.65
CA TYR A 14 3.02 -0.36 -13.77
C TYR A 14 2.78 0.29 -12.42
N LEU A 15 2.30 -0.48 -11.43
CA LEU A 15 2.14 -0.01 -10.05
C LEU A 15 3.47 0.42 -9.45
N TRP A 16 4.53 -0.37 -9.66
CA TRP A 16 5.88 0.00 -9.23
C TRP A 16 6.35 1.32 -9.85
N PHE A 17 6.22 1.48 -11.17
CA PHE A 17 6.59 2.73 -11.83
C PHE A 17 5.74 3.92 -11.38
N ALA A 18 4.45 3.73 -11.14
CA ALA A 18 3.58 4.77 -10.58
C ALA A 18 4.06 5.20 -9.18
N LEU A 19 4.45 4.26 -8.31
CA LEU A 19 5.01 4.57 -7.00
C LEU A 19 6.30 5.38 -7.10
N LEU A 20 7.21 5.01 -8.00
CA LEU A 20 8.42 5.79 -8.27
C LEU A 20 8.09 7.19 -8.80
N GLY A 21 7.14 7.31 -9.72
CA GLY A 21 6.67 8.59 -10.25
C GLY A 21 6.02 9.50 -9.21
N LEU A 22 5.40 8.92 -8.17
CA LEU A 22 4.89 9.65 -7.00
C LEU A 22 5.98 10.05 -6.00
N GLY A 23 7.24 9.65 -6.24
CA GLY A 23 8.39 9.99 -5.41
C GLY A 23 8.71 8.97 -4.31
N LEU A 24 8.27 7.71 -4.43
CA LEU A 24 8.77 6.64 -3.56
C LEU A 24 10.26 6.43 -3.85
N GLN A 25 11.11 6.57 -2.82
CA GLN A 25 12.56 6.39 -2.95
C GLN A 25 13.02 5.15 -2.19
N PRO A 26 13.10 3.97 -2.84
CA PRO A 26 13.44 2.71 -2.18
C PRO A 26 14.83 2.74 -1.54
N ASP A 27 15.79 3.47 -2.12
CA ASP A 27 17.17 3.54 -1.63
C ASP A 27 17.31 4.33 -0.32
N LYS A 28 16.38 5.24 -0.03
CA LYS A 28 16.38 6.05 1.21
C LYS A 28 15.61 5.41 2.35
N LEU A 29 14.80 4.40 2.06
CA LEU A 29 14.22 3.57 3.08
C LEU A 29 15.38 2.73 3.62
N ASN A 30 15.95 3.11 4.76
CA ASN A 30 17.04 2.38 5.43
C ASN A 30 16.56 0.97 5.81
N LEU A 31 16.56 0.06 4.85
CA LEU A 31 16.13 -1.34 4.94
C LEU A 31 17.21 -2.22 5.63
N THR A 32 17.91 -1.66 6.62
CA THR A 32 19.22 -2.12 7.10
C THR A 32 19.21 -3.41 7.92
N ALA A 33 18.06 -4.05 8.15
CA ALA A 33 17.99 -5.31 8.90
C ALA A 33 17.34 -6.49 8.13
N LYS A 34 16.65 -6.23 7.03
CA LYS A 34 15.96 -7.25 6.24
C LYS A 34 15.89 -6.77 4.80
N ARG A 35 16.37 -7.57 3.84
CA ARG A 35 16.13 -7.31 2.41
C ARG A 35 14.63 -7.39 2.15
N ILE A 36 13.91 -6.28 2.33
CA ILE A 36 12.51 -6.17 1.95
C ILE A 36 12.49 -6.17 0.42
N ASN A 37 11.71 -7.07 -0.16
CA ASN A 37 11.52 -7.13 -1.60
C ASN A 37 10.66 -5.93 -2.03
N LEU A 38 11.30 -4.79 -2.33
CA LEU A 38 10.65 -3.57 -2.77
C LEU A 38 11.09 -3.28 -4.21
N GLY A 39 10.22 -3.58 -5.17
CA GLY A 39 10.54 -3.52 -6.60
C GLY A 39 9.41 -4.09 -7.47
N PRO A 40 9.59 -4.21 -8.79
CA PRO A 40 8.54 -4.64 -9.71
C PRO A 40 7.91 -6.00 -9.38
N ASN A 41 8.69 -6.90 -8.77
CA ASN A 41 8.26 -8.25 -8.42
C ASN A 41 7.64 -8.34 -7.01
N MET A 42 7.49 -7.21 -6.29
CA MET A 42 6.95 -7.19 -4.93
C MET A 42 5.47 -7.61 -4.86
N PHE A 43 4.77 -7.57 -5.99
CA PHE A 43 3.36 -7.93 -6.13
C PHE A 43 3.15 -9.39 -6.57
N ASP A 44 4.22 -10.13 -6.91
CA ASP A 44 4.11 -11.52 -7.39
C ASP A 44 3.67 -12.48 -6.29
N LYS A 45 3.96 -12.14 -5.03
CA LYS A 45 3.61 -12.92 -3.83
C LYS A 45 3.20 -11.97 -2.70
N PRO A 46 2.39 -12.43 -1.73
CA PRO A 46 2.08 -11.63 -0.55
C PRO A 46 3.35 -11.14 0.13
N ASN A 47 3.49 -9.82 0.24
CA ASN A 47 4.66 -9.15 0.77
C ASN A 47 4.24 -8.18 1.88
N LYS A 48 4.25 -8.68 3.11
CA LYS A 48 3.75 -7.95 4.29
C LYS A 48 4.52 -6.65 4.54
N ASP A 49 5.84 -6.70 4.44
CA ASP A 49 6.69 -5.57 4.73
C ASP A 49 6.53 -4.46 3.66
N ALA A 50 6.50 -4.84 2.38
CA ALA A 50 6.31 -3.87 1.30
C ALA A 50 4.88 -3.28 1.29
N PHE A 51 3.86 -4.07 1.69
CA PHE A 51 2.50 -3.57 1.88
C PHE A 51 2.46 -2.41 2.87
N TYR A 52 3.09 -2.55 4.04
CA TYR A 52 3.12 -1.48 5.05
C TYR A 52 3.77 -0.20 4.55
N ILE A 53 4.92 -0.33 3.90
CA ILE A 53 5.67 0.81 3.35
C ILE A 53 4.82 1.54 2.31
N VAL A 54 4.26 0.81 1.35
CA VAL A 54 3.49 1.40 0.25
C VAL A 54 2.19 2.01 0.76
N THR A 55 1.47 1.33 1.66
CA THR A 55 0.23 1.85 2.24
C THR A 55 0.48 3.13 3.05
N HIS A 56 1.51 3.15 3.89
CA HIS A 56 1.90 4.36 4.61
C HIS A 56 2.18 5.50 3.62
N PHE A 57 3.09 5.28 2.66
CA PHE A 57 3.48 6.28 1.67
C PHE A 57 2.27 6.87 0.91
N LEU A 58 1.35 6.02 0.46
CA LEU A 58 0.19 6.45 -0.32
C LEU A 58 -0.83 7.20 0.54
N LEU A 59 -1.18 6.66 1.72
CA LEU A 59 -2.26 7.22 2.53
C LEU A 59 -1.81 8.46 3.30
N GLU A 60 -0.55 8.54 3.74
CA GLU A 60 0.02 9.75 4.32
C GLU A 60 -0.02 10.90 3.31
N ARG A 61 0.35 10.65 2.05
CA ARG A 61 0.26 11.67 0.99
C ARG A 61 -1.17 12.03 0.61
N LEU A 62 -2.10 11.07 0.68
CA LEU A 62 -3.51 11.30 0.37
C LEU A 62 -4.17 12.20 1.42
N SER A 63 -3.88 11.97 2.71
CA SER A 63 -4.37 12.79 3.81
C SER A 63 -3.52 12.57 5.07
N PRO A 64 -2.54 13.46 5.34
CA PRO A 64 -1.65 13.31 6.49
C PRO A 64 -2.43 13.32 7.82
N THR A 65 -3.41 14.21 7.96
CA THR A 65 -4.23 14.33 9.17
C THR A 65 -4.99 13.05 9.46
N ARG A 66 -5.72 12.53 8.46
CA ARG A 66 -6.49 11.29 8.62
C ARG A 66 -5.57 10.10 8.90
N PHE A 67 -4.40 10.04 8.25
CA PHE A 67 -3.44 8.97 8.51
C PHE A 67 -2.96 9.00 9.96
N ASN A 68 -2.49 10.14 10.45
CA ASN A 68 -1.99 10.29 11.81
C ASN A 68 -3.05 9.98 12.86
N GLU A 69 -4.31 10.33 12.61
CA GLU A 69 -5.42 10.01 13.52
C GLU A 69 -5.79 8.51 13.48
N ALA A 70 -6.02 7.97 12.28
CA ALA A 70 -6.54 6.61 12.11
C ALA A 70 -5.49 5.52 12.44
N TYR A 71 -4.19 5.82 12.24
CA TYR A 71 -3.11 4.85 12.43
C TYR A 71 -2.30 5.07 13.71
N ARG A 72 -2.68 6.04 14.55
CA ARG A 72 -1.97 6.40 15.80
C ARG A 72 -1.61 5.22 16.69
N HIS A 73 -2.45 4.18 16.70
CA HIS A 73 -2.32 3.02 17.59
C HIS A 73 -1.81 1.75 16.89
N CYS A 74 -1.57 1.81 15.58
CA CYS A 74 -1.16 0.64 14.80
C CYS A 74 0.02 0.91 13.84
N TRP A 75 0.54 2.14 13.80
CA TRP A 75 1.75 2.52 13.08
C TRP A 75 2.83 3.05 14.03
N PRO A 76 4.10 2.56 13.94
CA PRO A 76 4.56 1.45 13.10
C PRO A 76 4.02 0.08 13.57
N VAL A 77 3.96 -0.88 12.64
CA VAL A 77 3.43 -2.23 12.93
C VAL A 77 4.49 -3.08 13.65
N LEU A 78 4.50 -3.02 14.99
CA LEU A 78 5.51 -3.69 15.81
C LEU A 78 5.04 -5.03 16.41
N CYS A 79 3.74 -5.30 16.43
CA CYS A 79 3.18 -6.51 17.04
C CYS A 79 1.96 -7.04 16.28
N HIS A 80 1.53 -8.27 16.59
CA HIS A 80 0.38 -8.90 15.95
C HIS A 80 -0.92 -8.11 16.11
N LYS A 81 -1.12 -7.47 17.27
CA LYS A 81 -2.28 -6.60 17.52
C LYS A 81 -2.27 -5.37 16.60
N ALA A 82 -1.11 -4.73 16.42
CA ALA A 82 -0.95 -3.61 15.51
C ALA A 82 -1.16 -4.02 14.05
N ASP A 83 -0.71 -5.22 13.64
CA ASP A 83 -0.95 -5.74 12.28
C ASP A 83 -2.44 -5.91 11.98
N ALA A 84 -3.18 -6.54 12.90
CA ALA A 84 -4.61 -6.74 12.75
C ALA A 84 -5.35 -5.40 12.60
N GLU A 85 -5.03 -4.42 13.44
CA GLU A 85 -5.70 -3.11 13.38
C GLU A 85 -5.27 -2.29 12.17
N PHE A 86 -4.00 -2.32 11.79
CA PHE A 86 -3.50 -1.68 10.57
C PHE A 86 -4.25 -2.19 9.34
N ARG A 87 -4.37 -3.51 9.19
CA ARG A 87 -5.11 -4.12 8.07
C ARG A 87 -6.58 -3.74 8.08
N LYS A 88 -7.24 -3.77 9.24
CA LYS A 88 -8.65 -3.43 9.38
C LYS A 88 -8.93 -1.97 8.97
N VAL A 89 -8.17 -1.02 9.52
CA VAL A 89 -8.31 0.41 9.20
C VAL A 89 -7.98 0.69 7.74
N THR A 90 -6.94 0.04 7.19
CA THR A 90 -6.58 0.15 5.76
C THR A 90 -7.72 -0.33 4.88
N CYS A 91 -8.27 -1.52 5.14
CA CYS A 91 -9.37 -2.08 4.37
C CYS A 91 -10.62 -1.18 4.40
N ALA A 92 -10.94 -0.60 5.55
CA ALA A 92 -12.06 0.33 5.67
C ALA A 92 -11.84 1.59 4.81
N TRP A 93 -10.67 2.23 4.90
CA TRP A 93 -10.36 3.42 4.12
C TRP A 93 -10.32 3.13 2.61
N LEU A 94 -9.72 2.01 2.17
CA LEU A 94 -9.72 1.64 0.76
C LEU A 94 -11.14 1.42 0.21
N ARG A 95 -12.02 0.78 0.98
CA ARG A 95 -13.43 0.62 0.59
C ARG A 95 -14.14 1.97 0.45
N GLU A 96 -13.92 2.91 1.37
CA GLU A 96 -14.48 4.25 1.25
C GLU A 96 -13.98 4.98 -0.01
N ILE A 97 -12.69 4.89 -0.33
CA ILE A 97 -12.12 5.46 -1.56
C ILE A 97 -12.78 4.82 -2.79
N MET A 98 -12.91 3.49 -2.82
CA MET A 98 -13.56 2.78 -3.92
C MET A 98 -15.02 3.22 -4.10
N VAL A 99 -15.78 3.34 -3.01
CA VAL A 99 -17.19 3.80 -3.07
C VAL A 99 -17.27 5.23 -3.59
N ARG A 100 -16.43 6.15 -3.10
CA ARG A 100 -16.40 7.54 -3.59
C ARG A 100 -16.03 7.62 -5.07
N ASN A 101 -15.02 6.88 -5.50
CA ASN A 101 -14.58 6.89 -6.90
C ASN A 101 -15.60 6.22 -7.83
N CYS A 102 -16.31 5.20 -7.37
CA CYS A 102 -17.38 4.56 -8.15
C CYS A 102 -18.58 5.50 -8.34
N LYS A 103 -18.88 6.35 -7.36
CA LYS A 103 -19.92 7.39 -7.50
C LYS A 103 -19.51 8.47 -8.51
N LEU A 104 -18.24 8.86 -8.54
CA LEU A 104 -17.71 9.84 -9.50
C LEU A 104 -17.66 9.33 -10.96
N SER A 105 -17.74 8.02 -11.20
CA SER A 105 -17.82 7.45 -12.57
C SER A 105 -19.24 7.38 -13.13
N LEU A 106 -20.26 7.77 -12.37
CA LEU A 106 -21.67 7.74 -12.75
C LEU A 106 -22.27 9.14 -12.94
N GLU A 107 -21.47 10.19 -12.80
CA GLU A 107 -21.79 11.60 -13.05
C GLU A 107 -20.93 12.12 -14.22
#